data_AF-A0A3D4JDN8-F1
#
_entry.id   AF-A0A3D4JDN8-F1
#
_cell.length_a   1.000
_cell.length_b   1.000
_cell.length_c   1.000
_cell.angle_alpha   90.00
_cell.angle_beta   90.00
_cell.angle_gamma   90.00
#
_symmetry.space_group_name_H-M   'P 1'
#
loop_
_entity.id
_entity.type
_entity.pdbx_description
1 polymer ?
#
loop_
_entity_poly.entity_id
_entity_poly.type
_entity_poly.pdbx_seq_one_letter_code
_entity_poly.pdbx_strand_id
1 'polypeptide(L)'
;MGVESIHGIGMQDKGRVMREILEKKNIKAENVIYIGNDLNDLPCFEIAGWSVAVADAYPEVIRAADFVLTKNGGHGAIRELCEIILNRRQNDS
;
A
#
# COMPACT_ATOMS: atom_id res chain seq x y z
N MET A 1 12.91 3.88 15.65
CA MET A 1 11.95 4.07 14.55
C MET A 1 10.64 3.44 14.98
N GLY A 2 9.66 4.26 15.38
CA GLY A 2 8.35 3.78 15.82
C GLY A 2 7.44 3.65 14.61
N VAL A 3 7.32 2.44 14.06
CA VAL A 3 6.30 2.16 13.05
C VAL A 3 5.01 1.88 13.81
N GLU A 4 4.06 2.82 13.79
CA GLU A 4 2.72 2.58 14.33
C GLU A 4 2.04 1.48 13.51
N SER A 5 1.77 0.35 14.17
CA SER A 5 1.05 -0.77 13.58
C SER A 5 -0.36 -0.85 14.16
N ILE A 6 -1.38 -0.72 13.32
CA ILE A 6 -2.79 -0.85 13.72
C ILE A 6 -3.23 -2.29 13.45
N HIS A 7 -3.73 -2.97 14.49
CA HIS A 7 -4.21 -4.35 14.42
C HIS A 7 -5.71 -4.40 14.75
N GLY A 8 -6.47 -5.25 14.06
CA GLY A 8 -7.87 -5.57 14.42
C GLY A 8 -8.97 -4.83 13.66
N ILE A 9 -8.70 -4.26 12.48
CA ILE A 9 -9.71 -3.58 11.67
C ILE A 9 -10.49 -4.62 10.85
N GLY A 10 -11.82 -4.66 11.03
CA GLY A 10 -12.70 -5.53 10.24
C GLY A 10 -12.64 -5.22 8.75
N MET A 11 -13.01 -6.21 7.93
CA MET A 11 -12.90 -6.23 6.46
C MET A 11 -13.48 -4.98 5.76
N GLN A 12 -14.50 -4.34 6.34
CA GLN A 12 -15.16 -3.16 5.79
C GLN A 12 -14.67 -1.81 6.34
N ASP A 13 -13.77 -1.82 7.32
CA ASP A 13 -13.34 -0.60 8.02
C ASP A 13 -11.93 -0.13 7.63
N LYS A 14 -11.15 -0.93 6.88
CA LYS A 14 -9.76 -0.58 6.52
C LYS A 14 -9.66 0.75 5.77
N GLY A 15 -10.51 0.97 4.76
CA GLY A 15 -10.56 2.23 4.03
C GLY A 15 -10.97 3.42 4.90
N ARG A 16 -11.97 3.24 5.78
CA ARG A 16 -12.39 4.30 6.73
C ARG A 16 -11.25 4.66 7.69
N VAL A 17 -10.63 3.65 8.30
CA VAL A 17 -9.52 3.82 9.23
C VAL A 17 -8.33 4.49 8.55
N MET A 18 -8.03 4.12 7.30
CA MET A 18 -7.00 4.80 6.51
C MET A 18 -7.31 6.29 6.36
N ARG A 19 -8.53 6.68 5.96
CA ARG A 19 -8.90 8.10 5.86
C ARG A 19 -8.74 8.83 7.19
N GLU A 20 -9.22 8.24 8.29
CA GLU A 20 -9.08 8.84 9.62
C GLU A 20 -7.61 9.05 10.02
N ILE A 21 -6.72 8.11 9.69
CA ILE A 21 -5.29 8.24 9.97
C ILE A 21 -4.67 9.35 9.12
N LEU A 22 -5.01 9.41 7.84
CA LEU A 22 -4.50 10.42 6.92
C LEU A 22 -4.93 11.83 7.36
N GLU A 23 -6.20 11.98 7.74
CA GLU A 23 -6.73 13.23 8.31
C GLU A 23 -6.03 13.61 9.62
N LYS A 24 -5.93 12.68 10.57
CA LYS A 24 -5.25 12.92 11.86
C LYS A 24 -3.78 13.31 11.70
N LYS A 25 -3.10 12.77 10.69
CA LYS A 25 -1.69 13.04 10.40
C LYS A 25 -1.49 14.20 9.42
N ASN A 26 -2.56 14.80 8.90
CA ASN A 26 -2.52 15.80 7.83
C ASN A 26 -1.69 15.35 6.61
N ILE A 27 -1.80 14.06 6.26
CA ILE A 27 -1.13 13.45 5.11
C ILE A 27 -2.16 13.37 3.98
N LYS A 28 -1.83 13.92 2.81
CA LYS A 28 -2.66 13.77 1.63
C LYS A 28 -2.55 12.35 1.06
N ALA A 29 -3.68 11.79 0.68
CA ALA A 29 -3.79 10.51 -0.02
C ALA A 29 -2.80 10.35 -1.19
N GLU A 30 -2.63 11.40 -2.01
CA GLU A 30 -1.70 11.44 -3.15
C GLU A 30 -0.24 11.10 -2.79
N ASN A 31 0.16 11.30 -1.52
CA ASN A 31 1.51 11.03 -1.03
C ASN A 31 1.62 9.69 -0.30
N VAL A 32 0.63 8.82 -0.43
CA VAL A 32 0.55 7.55 0.30
C VAL A 32 0.71 6.40 -0.67
N ILE A 33 1.62 5.49 -0.31
CA ILE A 33 1.79 4.20 -0.97
C ILE A 33 1.14 3.15 -0.08
N TYR A 34 0.21 2.38 -0.62
CA TYR A 34 -0.40 1.24 0.08
C TYR A 34 0.03 -0.06 -0.57
N ILE A 35 0.46 -1.04 0.24
CA ILE A 35 0.81 -2.38 -0.23
C ILE A 35 -0.18 -3.41 0.34
N GLY A 36 -0.79 -4.21 -0.54
CA GLY A 36 -1.81 -5.18 -0.18
C GLY A 36 -1.66 -6.52 -0.87
N ASN A 37 -2.38 -7.53 -0.36
CA ASN A 37 -2.41 -8.87 -0.91
C ASN A 37 -3.81 -9.51 -0.93
N ASP A 38 -4.79 -8.93 -0.23
CA ASP A 38 -6.13 -9.52 -0.02
C ASP A 38 -7.24 -8.56 -0.42
N LEU A 39 -8.46 -9.08 -0.66
CA LEU A 39 -9.64 -8.34 -1.10
C LEU A 39 -10.01 -7.22 -0.12
N ASN A 40 -9.66 -7.37 1.15
CA ASN A 40 -9.92 -6.37 2.17
C ASN A 40 -9.02 -5.12 2.05
N ASP A 41 -7.99 -5.17 1.20
CA ASP A 41 -7.11 -4.05 0.90
C ASP A 41 -7.67 -3.15 -0.23
N LEU A 42 -8.63 -3.64 -1.01
CA LEU A 42 -9.23 -2.90 -2.14
C LEU A 42 -9.77 -1.52 -1.73
N PRO A 43 -10.48 -1.35 -0.59
CA PRO A 43 -10.91 -0.02 -0.16
C PRO A 43 -9.75 0.93 0.15
N CYS A 44 -8.58 0.42 0.55
CA CYS A 44 -7.38 1.23 0.73
C CYS A 44 -6.72 1.58 -0.61
N PHE A 45 -6.81 0.68 -1.58
CA PHE A 45 -6.27 0.93 -2.93
C PHE A 45 -6.99 2.12 -3.61
N GLU A 46 -8.30 2.25 -3.39
CA GLU A 46 -9.07 3.39 -3.90
C GLU A 46 -8.70 4.74 -3.25
N ILE A 47 -8.07 4.72 -2.08
CA ILE A 47 -7.70 5.92 -1.32
C ILE A 47 -6.25 6.31 -1.57
N ALA A 48 -5.33 5.34 -1.67
CA ALA A 48 -3.92 5.62 -1.82
C ALA A 48 -3.61 6.32 -3.13
N GLY A 49 -2.63 7.23 -3.12
CA GLY A 49 -2.10 7.85 -4.33
C GLY A 49 -1.32 6.88 -5.21
N TRP A 50 -0.79 5.80 -4.60
CA TRP A 50 -0.17 4.71 -5.33
C TRP A 50 -0.39 3.36 -4.63
N SER A 51 -1.08 2.46 -5.32
CA SER A 51 -1.51 1.16 -4.80
C SER A 51 -0.69 0.03 -5.39
N VAL A 52 -0.11 -0.79 -4.52
CA VAL A 52 0.86 -1.83 -4.90
C VAL A 52 0.39 -3.19 -4.42
N ALA A 53 0.36 -4.18 -5.31
CA ALA A 53 0.10 -5.58 -4.95
C ALA A 53 1.41 -6.38 -4.91
N VAL A 54 1.49 -7.36 -4.01
CA VAL A 54 2.53 -8.40 -4.04
C VAL A 54 2.23 -9.44 -5.11
N ALA A 55 3.25 -10.17 -5.56
CA ALA A 55 3.11 -11.13 -6.67
C ALA A 55 2.11 -12.28 -6.40
N ASP A 56 1.97 -12.68 -5.13
CA ASP A 56 1.07 -13.73 -4.67
C ASP A 56 -0.25 -13.21 -4.11
N ALA A 57 -0.62 -11.95 -4.43
CA ALA A 57 -1.90 -11.38 -4.07
C ALA A 57 -3.06 -12.05 -4.82
N TYR A 58 -4.28 -11.90 -4.29
CA TYR A 58 -5.48 -12.36 -5.00
C TYR A 58 -5.60 -11.70 -6.38
N PRO A 59 -6.08 -12.42 -7.41
CA PRO A 59 -6.19 -11.89 -8.77
C PRO A 59 -6.95 -10.56 -8.86
N GLU A 60 -7.99 -10.37 -8.05
CA GLU A 60 -8.75 -9.12 -7.94
C GLU A 60 -7.88 -7.95 -7.47
N VAL A 61 -7.00 -8.20 -6.50
CA VAL A 61 -6.09 -7.20 -5.92
C VAL A 61 -5.01 -6.84 -6.92
N ILE A 62 -4.46 -7.83 -7.62
CA ILE A 62 -3.51 -7.62 -8.72
C ILE A 62 -4.13 -6.74 -9.81
N ARG A 63 -5.39 -6.99 -10.18
CA ARG A 63 -6.11 -6.18 -11.18
C ARG A 63 -6.40 -4.75 -10.73
N ALA A 64 -6.55 -4.52 -9.43
CA ALA A 64 -6.84 -3.20 -8.87
C ALA A 64 -5.58 -2.38 -8.55
N ALA A 65 -4.40 -2.98 -8.58
CA ALA A 65 -3.14 -2.31 -8.25
C ALA A 65 -2.66 -1.41 -9.40
N ASP A 66 -2.05 -0.27 -9.06
CA ASP A 66 -1.29 0.54 -10.00
C ASP A 66 0.03 -0.13 -10.40
N PHE A 67 0.58 -0.94 -9.49
CA PHE A 67 1.81 -1.68 -9.71
C PHE A 67 1.78 -3.03 -9.01
N VAL A 68 2.32 -4.05 -9.68
CA VAL A 68 2.43 -5.40 -9.12
C VAL A 68 3.92 -5.72 -8.97
N LEU A 69 4.33 -6.02 -7.74
CA LEU A 69 5.69 -6.43 -7.42
C LEU A 69 5.98 -7.80 -8.01
N THR A 70 7.26 -8.08 -8.26
CA THR A 70 7.71 -9.40 -8.74
C THR A 70 7.93 -10.38 -7.59
N LYS A 71 8.10 -9.89 -6.36
CA LYS A 71 8.27 -10.72 -5.16
C LYS A 71 6.96 -10.96 -4.41
N ASN A 72 6.87 -12.15 -3.84
CA ASN A 72 5.78 -12.54 -2.93
C ASN A 72 5.87 -11.81 -1.59
N GLY A 73 4.73 -11.74 -0.89
CA GLY A 73 4.65 -11.28 0.49
C GLY A 73 5.63 -12.04 1.39
N GLY A 74 6.37 -11.33 2.25
CA GLY A 74 7.40 -11.92 3.13
C GLY A 74 8.70 -12.34 2.43
N HIS A 75 8.76 -12.32 1.09
CA HIS A 75 9.91 -12.80 0.30
C HIS A 75 10.69 -11.66 -0.39
N GLY A 76 10.70 -10.47 0.24
CA GLY A 76 11.43 -9.31 -0.27
C GLY A 76 10.59 -8.27 -1.01
N ALA A 77 9.26 -8.43 -1.08
CA ALA A 77 8.35 -7.44 -1.67
C ALA A 77 8.56 -6.01 -1.14
N ILE A 78 8.75 -5.85 0.19
CA ILE A 78 9.01 -4.52 0.78
C ILE A 78 10.37 -3.96 0.33
N ARG A 79 11.40 -4.82 0.19
CA ARG A 79 12.71 -4.39 -0.29
C ARG A 79 12.64 -3.94 -1.75
N GLU A 80 11.98 -4.72 -2.59
CA GLU A 80 11.74 -4.37 -3.99
C GLU A 80 11.01 -3.02 -4.10
N LEU A 81 9.96 -2.81 -3.31
CA LEU A 81 9.23 -1.55 -3.28
C LEU A 81 10.13 -0.38 -2.86
N CYS A 82 10.94 -0.55 -1.81
CA CYS A 82 11.90 0.47 -1.38
C CYS A 82 12.90 0.83 -2.48
N GLU A 83 13.44 -0.16 -3.20
CA GLU A 83 14.35 0.06 -4.32
C GLU A 83 13.68 0.86 -5.44
N ILE A 84 12.43 0.53 -5.80
CA ILE A 84 11.66 1.27 -6.81
C ILE A 84 11.49 2.74 -6.39
N ILE A 85 11.10 3.00 -5.14
CA ILE A 85 10.90 4.36 -4.62
C ILE A 85 12.21 5.16 -4.65
N LEU A 86 13.31 4.56 -4.17
CA LEU A 86 14.62 5.21 -4.15
C LEU A 86 15.10 5.55 -5.56
N ASN A 87 14.93 4.62 -6.52
CA ASN A 87 15.32 4.84 -7.90
C ASN A 87 14.48 5.92 -8.59
N ARG A 88 13.16 5.98 -8.34
CA ARG A 88 12.31 7.06 -8.87
C ARG A 88 12.76 8.43 -8.36
N ARG A 89 13.05 8.54 -7.06
CA ARG A 89 13.52 9.81 -6.47
C ARG A 89 14.84 10.31 -7.04
N GLN A 90 15.74 9.40 -7.46
CA GLN A 90 17.01 9.76 -8.08
C GLN A 90 16.87 10.27 -9.52
N ASN A 91 15.84 9.81 -10.24
CA ASN A 91 15.59 10.22 -11.63
C ASN A 91 14.78 11.52 -11.75
N ASP A 92 14.16 11.99 -10.66
CA ASP A 92 13.44 13.26 -10.59
C ASP A 92 14.34 14.46 -10.17
N SER A 93 15.67 14.25 -10.10
CA SER A 93 16.70 15.26 -9.76
C SER A 93 17.59 15.58 -10.97
#